data_AF-A0A6N9DMS3-F1
#
_entry.id   AF-A0A6N9DMS3-F1
#
_cell.length_a   1.000
_cell.length_b   1.000
_cell.length_c   1.000
_cell.angle_alpha   90.00
_cell.angle_beta   90.00
_cell.angle_gamma   90.00
#
_symmetry.space_group_name_H-M   'P 1'
#
loop_
_entity.id
_entity.type
_entity.pdbx_description
1 polymer ?
#
loop_
_entity_poly.entity_id
_entity_poly.type
_entity_poly.pdbx_seq_one_letter_code
_entity_poly.pdbx_strand_id
1 'polypeptide(L)'
;MRGDRARGRCNPPKQPTTILQHHSHPSSNPMHTETDSTHPKKRSRYERYVNRPSMRKERGFACIGLDRPTDPVNVGHALRAAFCFDAKLVIIGGNPSGIRLPKLHTDPMRSFRHIPVIRSNNLLDAVPEGTTIVGIELSDDASTLMDFNHPERACYIFGPENGSISDDILDHCTHKVMIPTMASLNLGMTVNIVMYDRLAKAWPKMQPRLERIDRASSHTTFGTNE
;
A
#
# COMPACT_ATOMS: atom_id res chain seq x y z
N MET A 1 -64.08 -15.78 -10.98
CA MET A 1 -63.92 -16.80 -9.92
C MET A 1 -62.71 -16.36 -9.08
N ARG A 2 -62.90 -15.72 -7.91
CA ARG A 2 -62.95 -16.30 -6.54
C ARG A 2 -61.75 -17.25 -6.28
N GLY A 3 -60.90 -17.11 -5.25
CA GLY A 3 -60.92 -16.33 -4.01
C GLY A 3 -59.49 -16.08 -3.47
N ASP A 4 -59.29 -15.04 -2.66
CA ASP A 4 -59.32 -14.99 -1.17
C ASP A 4 -57.99 -15.42 -0.51
N ARG A 5 -57.20 -14.48 0.03
CA ARG A 5 -57.25 -13.84 1.39
C ARG A 5 -56.47 -14.63 2.46
N ALA A 6 -55.43 -13.99 3.03
CA ALA A 6 -55.27 -13.90 4.48
C ALA A 6 -54.34 -12.73 4.84
N ARG A 7 -54.87 -11.79 5.64
CA ARG A 7 -54.18 -10.67 6.28
C ARG A 7 -53.88 -11.08 7.72
N GLY A 8 -52.72 -10.73 8.27
CA GLY A 8 -52.45 -10.76 9.71
C GLY A 8 -51.97 -9.37 10.15
N ARG A 9 -52.68 -8.74 11.09
CA ARG A 9 -52.48 -7.38 11.61
C ARG A 9 -51.63 -7.36 12.90
N CYS A 10 -51.06 -6.18 13.16
CA CYS A 10 -50.27 -5.66 14.28
C CYS A 10 -50.89 -5.77 15.70
N ASN A 11 -50.06 -5.82 16.76
CA ASN A 11 -49.72 -4.66 17.64
C ASN A 11 -48.84 -5.02 18.88
N PRO A 12 -48.05 -4.06 19.44
CA PRO A 12 -47.27 -4.15 20.70
C PRO A 12 -47.99 -3.45 21.90
N PRO A 13 -47.33 -3.03 23.00
CA PRO A 13 -46.71 -3.74 24.13
C PRO A 13 -47.51 -3.56 25.46
N LYS A 14 -47.08 -4.17 26.58
CA LYS A 14 -47.59 -3.87 27.95
C LYS A 14 -46.45 -3.52 28.93
N GLN A 15 -46.65 -2.48 29.73
CA GLN A 15 -45.94 -2.07 30.97
C GLN A 15 -46.98 -2.05 32.14
N PRO A 16 -46.70 -1.59 33.39
CA PRO A 16 -45.61 -1.85 34.38
C PRO A 16 -46.18 -2.16 35.81
N THR A 17 -45.36 -1.97 36.88
CA THR A 17 -45.62 -1.82 38.35
C THR A 17 -45.52 -3.06 39.28
N THR A 18 -44.69 -3.02 40.34
CA THR A 18 -45.03 -2.61 41.75
C THR A 18 -43.72 -2.46 42.57
N ILE A 19 -43.27 -1.29 43.06
CA ILE A 19 -43.49 -0.55 44.33
C ILE A 19 -43.53 -1.40 45.64
N LEU A 20 -42.58 -1.17 46.56
CA LEU A 20 -42.84 -1.09 48.00
C LEU A 20 -41.85 -0.15 48.72
N GLN A 21 -42.44 0.89 49.30
CA GLN A 21 -41.96 1.89 50.29
C GLN A 21 -41.74 1.21 51.67
N HIS A 22 -41.31 1.78 52.80
CA HIS A 22 -40.67 2.99 53.35
C HIS A 22 -40.32 2.62 54.82
N HIS A 23 -39.42 3.34 55.51
CA HIS A 23 -39.46 3.76 56.95
C HIS A 23 -38.06 4.28 57.33
N SER A 24 -37.73 5.59 57.38
CA SER A 24 -38.01 6.68 58.36
C SER A 24 -37.22 6.66 59.70
N HIS A 25 -36.05 7.37 59.70
CA HIS A 25 -35.38 8.31 60.68
C HIS A 25 -35.42 8.11 62.24
N PRO A 26 -34.60 8.81 63.10
CA PRO A 26 -33.64 9.93 62.90
C PRO A 26 -32.28 9.92 63.70
N SER A 27 -31.42 10.91 63.36
CA SER A 27 -30.53 11.73 64.23
C SER A 27 -29.40 11.11 65.11
N SER A 28 -28.15 11.42 64.75
CA SER A 28 -27.21 12.31 65.48
C SER A 28 -25.75 12.02 65.08
N ASN A 29 -24.97 13.09 64.86
CA ASN A 29 -23.53 13.02 64.60
C ASN A 29 -22.77 13.21 65.93
N PRO A 30 -21.59 12.60 66.13
CA PRO A 30 -20.41 13.46 66.12
C PRO A 30 -19.18 12.86 65.43
N MET A 31 -18.55 13.75 64.65
CA MET A 31 -17.11 13.95 64.44
C MET A 31 -16.14 12.89 64.99
N HIS A 32 -15.57 12.08 64.10
CA HIS A 32 -14.17 11.67 64.18
C HIS A 32 -13.56 11.63 62.77
N THR A 33 -12.37 12.22 62.71
CA THR A 33 -11.51 12.46 61.56
C THR A 33 -10.88 11.19 61.03
N GLU A 34 -11.02 10.91 59.74
CA GLU A 34 -9.98 10.23 58.96
C GLU A 34 -10.18 10.50 57.47
N THR A 35 -9.20 11.15 56.88
CA THR A 35 -9.15 11.51 55.47
C THR A 35 -8.72 10.30 54.65
N ASP A 36 -9.67 9.52 54.11
CA ASP A 36 -9.34 8.53 53.08
C ASP A 36 -9.62 9.12 51.69
N SER A 37 -8.60 9.78 51.15
CA SER A 37 -8.60 10.32 49.80
C SER A 37 -8.45 9.17 48.79
N THR A 38 -9.56 8.51 48.48
CA THR A 38 -9.63 7.61 47.32
C THR A 38 -9.75 8.43 46.02
N HIS A 39 -8.68 9.16 45.70
CA HIS A 39 -8.49 9.69 44.37
C HIS A 39 -8.33 8.52 43.39
N PRO A 40 -9.09 8.46 42.29
CA PRO A 40 -8.87 7.46 41.26
C PRO A 40 -7.44 7.65 40.74
N LYS A 41 -6.59 6.62 40.88
CA LYS A 41 -5.22 6.62 40.37
C LYS A 41 -5.25 7.10 38.92
N LYS A 42 -4.68 8.29 38.65
CA LYS A 42 -4.52 8.82 37.30
C LYS A 42 -3.88 7.72 36.47
N ARG A 43 -4.62 7.16 35.51
CA ARG A 43 -4.06 6.23 34.51
C ARG A 43 -2.81 6.91 33.96
N SER A 44 -1.66 6.25 34.12
CA SER A 44 -0.41 6.69 33.53
C SER A 44 -0.71 7.05 32.08
N ARG A 45 -0.62 8.34 31.77
CA ARG A 45 -0.82 8.86 30.43
C ARG A 45 0.43 8.40 29.67
N TYR A 46 0.44 7.15 29.20
CA TYR A 46 1.51 6.67 28.32
C TYR A 46 1.67 7.75 27.26
N GLU A 47 2.85 8.36 27.25
CA GLU A 47 3.21 9.38 26.29
C GLU A 47 3.20 8.67 24.94
N ARG A 48 2.07 8.76 24.22
CA ARG A 48 1.83 8.02 22.97
C ARG A 48 2.81 8.40 21.87
N TYR A 49 3.52 9.51 22.07
CA TYR A 49 4.55 9.97 21.16
C TYR A 49 5.89 9.33 21.51
N VAL A 50 6.14 8.14 20.94
CA VAL A 50 7.46 7.51 21.02
C VAL A 50 8.29 8.05 19.85
N ASN A 51 9.31 8.85 20.14
CA ASN A 51 10.29 9.26 19.13
C ASN A 51 11.18 8.05 18.78
N ARG A 52 10.70 7.19 17.87
CA ARG A 52 11.50 6.10 17.29
C ARG A 52 11.97 6.55 15.91
N PRO A 53 13.25 6.93 15.75
CA PRO A 53 13.79 7.14 14.42
C PRO A 53 13.64 5.83 13.61
N SER A 54 13.21 5.96 12.36
CA SER A 54 13.12 4.82 11.45
C SER A 54 14.49 4.17 11.31
N MET A 55 14.56 2.85 11.50
CA MET A 55 15.79 2.10 11.19
C MET A 55 16.06 2.05 9.68
N ARG A 56 15.06 2.33 8.84
CA ARG A 56 15.27 2.55 7.39
C ARG A 56 15.82 3.96 7.20
N LYS A 57 17.06 4.03 6.72
CA LYS A 57 17.78 5.29 6.43
C LYS A 57 17.29 6.02 5.17
N GLU A 58 16.58 5.32 4.28
CA GLU A 58 15.94 5.90 3.09
C GLU A 58 14.43 5.71 3.17
N ARG A 59 13.72 6.70 2.60
CA ARG A 59 12.27 6.68 2.42
C ARG A 59 11.95 6.41 0.95
N GLY A 60 10.70 6.07 0.68
CA GLY A 60 10.25 5.83 -0.68
C GLY A 60 10.03 4.36 -1.04
N PHE A 61 9.43 4.19 -2.21
CA PHE A 61 9.21 2.90 -2.86
C PHE A 61 8.87 3.11 -4.34
N ALA A 62 9.05 2.06 -5.13
CA ALA A 62 8.47 1.93 -6.45
C ALA A 62 7.27 0.97 -6.40
N CYS A 63 6.22 1.32 -7.13
CA CYS A 63 5.07 0.48 -7.42
C CYS A 63 4.92 0.37 -8.95
N ILE A 64 4.54 -0.80 -9.44
CA ILE A 64 4.25 -1.05 -10.85
C ILE A 64 2.75 -1.23 -11.01
N GLY A 65 2.10 -0.41 -11.82
CA GLY A 65 0.71 -0.55 -12.22
C GLY A 65 0.62 -1.00 -13.67
N LEU A 66 -0.09 -2.09 -13.93
CA LEU A 66 -0.39 -2.57 -15.28
C LEU A 66 -1.85 -2.25 -15.59
N ASP A 67 -2.09 -1.35 -16.54
CA ASP A 67 -3.43 -0.98 -16.97
C ASP A 67 -3.98 -2.01 -17.96
N ARG A 68 -4.97 -2.79 -17.51
CA ARG A 68 -5.66 -3.82 -18.32
C ARG A 68 -4.72 -4.74 -19.12
N PRO A 69 -3.68 -5.35 -18.51
CA PRO A 69 -2.76 -6.21 -19.26
C PRO A 69 -3.49 -7.44 -19.78
N THR A 70 -3.20 -7.82 -21.02
CA THR A 70 -3.85 -8.96 -21.68
C THR A 70 -2.94 -10.18 -21.82
N ASP A 71 -1.61 -9.97 -21.84
CA ASP A 71 -0.65 -11.04 -22.08
C ASP A 71 0.01 -11.52 -20.77
N PRO A 72 -0.19 -12.80 -20.36
CA PRO A 72 0.49 -13.34 -19.19
C PRO A 72 2.02 -13.31 -19.29
N VAL A 73 2.61 -13.34 -20.49
CA VAL A 73 4.06 -13.26 -20.69
C VAL A 73 4.60 -11.92 -20.17
N ASN A 74 3.92 -10.82 -20.49
CA ASN A 74 4.31 -9.47 -20.04
C ASN A 74 4.09 -9.28 -18.56
N VAL A 75 3.00 -9.83 -18.00
CA VAL A 75 2.78 -9.80 -16.54
C VAL A 75 3.89 -10.52 -15.80
N GLY A 76 4.35 -11.69 -16.30
CA GLY A 76 5.48 -12.39 -15.70
C GLY A 76 6.78 -11.58 -15.78
N HIS A 77 7.06 -10.92 -16.92
CA HIS A 77 8.20 -10.01 -17.02
C HIS A 77 8.12 -8.83 -16.03
N ALA A 78 6.93 -8.25 -15.83
CA ALA A 78 6.73 -7.16 -14.89
C ALA A 78 6.94 -7.61 -13.44
N LEU A 79 6.45 -8.79 -13.05
CA LEU A 79 6.70 -9.37 -11.72
C LEU A 79 8.18 -9.70 -11.50
N ARG A 80 8.86 -10.19 -12.54
CA ARG A 80 10.30 -10.42 -12.49
C ARG A 80 11.07 -9.11 -12.32
N ALA A 81 10.72 -8.08 -13.08
CA ALA A 81 11.30 -6.74 -12.94
C ALA A 81 11.08 -6.17 -11.53
N ALA A 82 9.86 -6.33 -11.00
CA ALA A 82 9.52 -5.89 -9.65
C ALA A 82 10.49 -6.49 -8.60
N PHE A 83 10.80 -7.78 -8.74
CA PHE A 83 11.72 -8.48 -7.86
C PHE A 83 13.18 -8.07 -8.07
N CYS A 84 13.63 -8.02 -9.31
CA CYS A 84 15.02 -7.67 -9.63
C CYS A 84 15.38 -6.23 -9.24
N PHE A 85 14.43 -5.30 -9.31
CA PHE A 85 14.65 -3.87 -9.11
C PHE A 85 13.96 -3.30 -7.86
N ASP A 86 13.61 -4.19 -6.91
CA ASP A 86 13.11 -3.83 -5.58
C ASP A 86 11.81 -2.98 -5.56
N ALA A 87 10.93 -3.19 -6.54
CA ALA A 87 9.58 -2.63 -6.47
C ALA A 87 8.78 -3.33 -5.37
N LYS A 88 8.02 -2.55 -4.60
CA LYS A 88 7.37 -2.99 -3.36
C LYS A 88 5.93 -3.44 -3.55
N LEU A 89 5.36 -3.22 -4.72
CA LEU A 89 3.97 -3.52 -5.04
C LEU A 89 3.81 -3.65 -6.56
N VAL A 90 3.01 -4.61 -6.98
CA VAL A 90 2.49 -4.71 -8.34
C VAL A 90 0.96 -4.65 -8.31
N ILE A 91 0.37 -3.79 -9.12
CA ILE A 91 -1.08 -3.62 -9.28
C ILE A 91 -1.46 -4.08 -10.70
N ILE A 92 -2.48 -4.93 -10.80
CA ILE A 92 -3.05 -5.38 -12.07
C ILE A 92 -4.48 -4.81 -12.17
N GLY A 93 -4.68 -3.87 -13.09
CA GLY A 93 -5.97 -3.23 -13.36
C GLY A 93 -6.89 -4.03 -14.30
N GLY A 94 -8.20 -3.81 -14.22
CA GLY A 94 -9.18 -4.33 -15.18
C GLY A 94 -9.56 -5.81 -15.07
N ASN A 95 -9.08 -6.52 -14.03
CA ASN A 95 -9.34 -7.94 -13.77
C ASN A 95 -9.33 -8.87 -15.01
N PRO A 96 -8.21 -8.90 -15.77
CA PRO A 96 -8.14 -9.63 -17.04
C PRO A 96 -8.30 -11.14 -16.84
N SER A 97 -9.25 -11.73 -17.58
CA SER A 97 -9.45 -13.18 -17.61
C SER A 97 -8.23 -13.87 -18.22
N GLY A 98 -7.66 -14.86 -17.54
CA GLY A 98 -6.58 -15.70 -18.08
C GLY A 98 -5.20 -15.50 -17.44
N ILE A 99 -4.97 -14.38 -16.74
CA ILE A 99 -3.72 -14.19 -16.00
C ILE A 99 -3.78 -14.99 -14.70
N ARG A 100 -2.99 -16.05 -14.60
CA ARG A 100 -2.89 -16.90 -13.41
C ARG A 100 -1.46 -16.83 -12.89
N LEU A 101 -1.23 -16.05 -11.81
CA LEU A 101 0.11 -15.79 -11.27
C LEU A 101 0.98 -17.05 -11.08
N PRO A 102 0.46 -18.19 -10.57
CA PRO A 102 1.27 -19.41 -10.43
C PRO A 102 1.70 -20.07 -11.75
N LYS A 103 1.14 -19.65 -12.90
CA LYS A 103 1.36 -20.23 -14.24
C LYS A 103 2.15 -19.30 -15.17
N LEU A 104 2.74 -18.22 -14.67
CA LEU A 104 3.50 -17.27 -15.50
C LEU A 104 4.91 -17.82 -15.74
N HIS A 105 5.20 -18.30 -16.95
CA HIS A 105 6.47 -18.94 -17.29
C HIS A 105 7.67 -17.98 -17.31
N THR A 106 7.43 -16.69 -17.56
CA THR A 106 8.44 -15.62 -17.54
C THR A 106 8.77 -15.12 -16.12
N ASP A 107 8.07 -15.63 -15.10
CA ASP A 107 8.36 -15.42 -13.68
C ASP A 107 8.65 -16.76 -12.97
N PRO A 108 9.75 -17.45 -13.29
CA PRO A 108 10.08 -18.75 -12.70
C PRO A 108 10.34 -18.66 -11.18
N MET A 109 10.73 -17.48 -10.69
CA MET A 109 10.96 -17.22 -9.26
C MET A 109 9.65 -17.06 -8.49
N ARG A 110 8.51 -16.96 -9.19
CA ARG A 110 7.20 -16.73 -8.59
C ARG A 110 7.25 -15.49 -7.69
N SER A 111 7.74 -14.37 -8.24
CA SER A 111 7.92 -13.09 -7.54
C SER A 111 6.67 -12.63 -6.79
N PHE A 112 5.46 -13.03 -7.22
CA PHE A 112 4.21 -12.79 -6.47
C PHE A 112 4.19 -13.37 -5.04
N ARG A 113 5.11 -14.29 -4.70
CA ARG A 113 5.29 -14.83 -3.34
C ARG A 113 6.18 -13.94 -2.45
N HIS A 114 6.94 -13.04 -3.06
CA HIS A 114 7.85 -12.12 -2.39
C HIS A 114 7.32 -10.68 -2.37
N ILE A 115 6.53 -10.32 -3.39
CA ILE A 115 6.02 -8.98 -3.61
C ILE A 115 4.49 -9.03 -3.60
N PRO A 116 3.83 -8.15 -2.84
CA PRO A 116 2.38 -8.01 -2.91
C PRO A 116 1.92 -7.75 -4.34
N VAL A 117 0.93 -8.53 -4.80
CA VAL A 117 0.25 -8.31 -6.07
C VAL A 117 -1.22 -8.03 -5.79
N ILE A 118 -1.68 -6.83 -6.10
CA ILE A 118 -3.07 -6.41 -5.93
C ILE A 118 -3.77 -6.47 -7.28
N ARG A 119 -4.96 -7.06 -7.31
CA ARG A 119 -5.88 -6.94 -8.44
C ARG A 119 -6.95 -5.94 -8.10
N SER A 120 -7.19 -5.00 -9.01
CA SER A 120 -8.25 -4.01 -8.86
C SER A 120 -9.00 -3.82 -10.16
N ASN A 121 -10.29 -3.50 -10.06
CA ASN A 121 -11.09 -3.12 -11.22
C ASN A 121 -10.66 -1.72 -11.69
N ASN A 122 -10.58 -0.77 -10.77
CA ASN A 122 -9.95 0.52 -10.99
C ASN A 122 -8.53 0.51 -10.42
N LEU A 123 -7.53 0.68 -11.27
CA LEU A 123 -6.12 0.63 -10.88
C LEU A 123 -5.79 1.70 -9.83
N LEU A 124 -6.37 2.89 -9.94
CA LEU A 124 -6.10 4.04 -9.08
C LEU A 124 -6.47 3.78 -7.61
N ASP A 125 -7.53 2.99 -7.37
CA ASP A 125 -7.98 2.64 -6.01
C ASP A 125 -6.95 1.82 -5.22
N ALA A 126 -6.03 1.16 -5.92
CA ALA A 126 -4.97 0.35 -5.31
C ALA A 126 -3.64 1.11 -5.17
N VAL A 127 -3.54 2.33 -5.68
CA VAL A 127 -2.34 3.17 -5.55
C VAL A 127 -2.22 3.63 -4.08
N PRO A 128 -1.07 3.42 -3.40
CA PRO A 128 -0.94 3.85 -2.01
C PRO A 128 -1.05 5.38 -1.87
N GLU A 129 -1.65 5.84 -0.79
CA GLU A 129 -1.89 7.26 -0.52
C GLU A 129 -0.61 8.12 -0.58
N GLY A 130 -0.67 9.28 -1.24
CA GLY A 130 0.47 10.21 -1.35
C GLY A 130 1.62 9.68 -2.23
N THR A 131 1.31 8.80 -3.18
CA THR A 131 2.26 8.28 -4.17
C THR A 131 2.13 9.07 -5.46
N THR A 132 3.25 9.52 -6.04
CA THR A 132 3.26 10.18 -7.34
C THR A 132 2.96 9.17 -8.44
N ILE A 133 1.96 9.44 -9.26
CA ILE A 133 1.59 8.59 -10.39
C ILE A 133 2.39 9.05 -11.62
N VAL A 134 3.10 8.11 -12.23
CA VAL A 134 3.94 8.33 -13.42
C VAL A 134 3.40 7.44 -14.54
N GLY A 135 2.76 8.03 -15.55
CA GLY A 135 2.30 7.32 -16.73
C GLY A 135 3.46 7.09 -17.70
N ILE A 136 3.67 5.85 -18.12
CA ILE A 136 4.65 5.49 -19.14
C ILE A 136 3.92 5.38 -20.47
N GLU A 137 3.94 6.45 -21.25
CA GLU A 137 3.08 6.63 -22.44
C GLU A 137 3.84 7.40 -23.53
N LEU A 138 3.59 7.05 -24.79
CA LEU A 138 4.08 7.81 -25.94
C LEU A 138 3.09 8.95 -26.23
N SER A 139 3.35 10.12 -25.65
CA SER A 139 2.54 11.32 -25.82
C SER A 139 3.43 12.54 -26.05
N ASP A 140 2.91 13.55 -26.76
CA ASP A 140 3.68 14.74 -27.14
C ASP A 140 4.13 15.58 -25.93
N ASP A 141 3.41 15.47 -24.81
CA ASP A 141 3.72 16.13 -23.54
C ASP A 141 4.58 15.28 -22.60
N ALA A 142 5.01 14.08 -23.03
CA ALA A 142 5.83 13.20 -22.21
C ALA A 142 7.29 13.66 -22.15
N SER A 143 7.83 13.70 -20.93
CA SER A 143 9.27 13.88 -20.71
C SER A 143 10.06 12.62 -21.06
N THR A 144 11.32 12.77 -21.48
CA THR A 144 12.16 11.60 -21.79
C THR A 144 12.54 10.86 -20.51
N LEU A 145 12.56 9.53 -20.55
CA LEU A 145 13.04 8.72 -19.42
C LEU A 145 14.50 9.05 -19.09
N MET A 146 15.33 9.38 -20.08
CA MET A 146 16.76 9.68 -19.87
C MET A 146 16.96 10.84 -18.90
N ASP A 147 16.17 11.91 -19.05
CA ASP A 147 16.27 13.12 -18.23
C ASP A 147 15.33 13.11 -17.01
N PHE A 148 14.45 12.10 -16.91
CA PHE A 148 13.44 12.04 -15.87
C PHE A 148 14.06 11.81 -14.48
N ASN A 149 13.67 12.63 -13.50
CA ASN A 149 14.02 12.45 -12.11
C ASN A 149 12.91 11.69 -11.37
N HIS A 150 13.22 10.48 -10.92
CA HIS A 150 12.20 9.63 -10.29
C HIS A 150 11.76 10.15 -8.92
N PRO A 151 10.43 10.25 -8.68
CA PRO A 151 9.90 10.59 -7.35
C PRO A 151 10.29 9.55 -6.30
N GLU A 152 10.49 10.01 -5.06
CA GLU A 152 10.81 9.15 -3.91
C GLU A 152 9.77 8.02 -3.76
N ARG A 153 8.49 8.37 -3.86
CA ARG A 153 7.35 7.44 -3.83
C ARG A 153 6.63 7.51 -5.17
N ALA A 154 6.82 6.50 -6.01
CA ALA A 154 6.26 6.50 -7.35
C ALA A 154 5.47 5.22 -7.65
N CYS A 155 4.34 5.37 -8.33
CA CYS A 155 3.62 4.31 -8.99
C CYS A 155 3.71 4.53 -10.50
N TYR A 156 4.46 3.66 -11.18
CA TYR A 156 4.65 3.70 -12.61
C TYR A 156 3.54 2.90 -13.28
N ILE A 157 2.71 3.56 -14.08
CA ILE A 157 1.61 2.92 -14.78
C ILE A 157 2.01 2.68 -16.23
N PHE A 158 1.79 1.46 -16.69
CA PHE A 158 2.07 1.01 -18.05
C PHE A 158 0.77 0.60 -18.72
N GLY A 159 0.59 1.01 -19.98
CA GLY A 159 -0.59 0.70 -20.78
C GLY A 159 -0.71 -0.78 -21.18
N PRO A 160 -1.85 -1.16 -21.78
CA PRO A 160 -2.04 -2.49 -22.34
C PRO A 160 -1.14 -2.74 -23.56
N GLU A 161 -0.97 -3.99 -23.97
CA GLU A 161 -0.13 -4.34 -25.14
C GLU A 161 -0.62 -3.72 -26.45
N ASN A 162 -1.94 -3.55 -26.57
CA ASN A 162 -2.60 -2.96 -27.72
C ASN A 162 -3.47 -1.80 -27.24
N GLY A 163 -2.90 -0.60 -27.24
CA GLY A 163 -3.60 0.64 -26.85
C GLY A 163 -2.75 1.51 -25.94
N SER A 164 -3.39 2.53 -25.39
CA SER A 164 -2.78 3.48 -24.45
C SER A 164 -3.34 3.29 -23.04
N ILE A 165 -2.65 3.87 -22.07
CA ILE A 165 -3.19 4.08 -20.74
C ILE A 165 -4.52 4.83 -20.88
N SER A 166 -5.54 4.46 -20.11
CA SER A 166 -6.83 5.17 -20.19
C SER A 166 -6.71 6.63 -19.78
N ASP A 167 -7.46 7.51 -20.45
CA ASP A 167 -7.49 8.95 -20.17
C ASP A 167 -7.72 9.27 -18.69
N ASP A 168 -8.62 8.55 -18.02
CA ASP A 168 -8.86 8.67 -16.56
C ASP A 168 -7.55 8.51 -15.76
N ILE A 169 -6.73 7.52 -16.07
CA ILE A 169 -5.44 7.32 -15.40
C ILE A 169 -4.44 8.41 -15.79
N LEU A 170 -4.42 8.81 -17.06
CA LEU A 170 -3.52 9.86 -17.56
C LEU A 170 -3.81 11.22 -16.91
N ASP A 171 -5.08 11.54 -16.65
CA ASP A 171 -5.51 12.76 -15.97
C ASP A 171 -5.04 12.80 -14.50
N HIS A 172 -4.83 11.62 -13.90
CA HIS A 172 -4.27 11.48 -12.55
C HIS A 172 -2.73 11.40 -12.52
N CYS A 173 -2.07 11.30 -13.68
CA CYS A 173 -0.61 11.26 -13.74
C CYS A 173 -0.01 12.63 -13.45
N THR A 174 0.90 12.69 -12.46
CA THR A 174 1.72 13.89 -12.22
C THR A 174 2.78 14.07 -13.30
N HIS A 175 3.25 12.95 -13.87
CA HIS A 175 4.23 12.94 -14.95
C HIS A 175 3.82 11.93 -16.01
N LYS A 176 3.99 12.31 -17.28
CA LYS A 176 4.03 11.39 -18.41
C LYS A 176 5.49 11.26 -18.85
N VAL A 177 5.94 10.02 -19.04
CA VAL A 177 7.32 9.70 -19.36
C VAL A 177 7.35 8.74 -20.53
N MET A 178 8.17 9.06 -21.53
CA MET A 178 8.38 8.22 -22.70
C MET A 178 9.80 7.70 -22.76
N ILE A 179 9.99 6.52 -23.36
CA ILE A 179 11.30 6.00 -23.71
C ILE A 179 11.57 6.36 -25.18
N PRO A 180 12.62 7.13 -25.50
CA PRO A 180 12.87 7.56 -26.87
C PRO A 180 13.46 6.41 -27.69
N THR A 181 12.59 5.68 -28.38
CA THR A 181 12.95 4.56 -29.28
C THR A 181 12.37 4.77 -30.67
N MET A 182 12.88 4.03 -31.66
CA MET A 182 12.40 4.09 -33.05
C MET A 182 11.04 3.42 -33.27
N ALA A 183 10.62 2.56 -32.33
CA ALA A 183 9.33 1.89 -32.33
C ALA A 183 8.87 1.66 -30.88
N SER A 184 7.57 1.41 -30.69
CA SER A 184 7.02 1.05 -29.38
C SER A 184 7.68 -0.23 -28.84
N LEU A 185 8.08 -0.21 -27.58
CA LEU A 185 8.64 -1.36 -26.90
C LEU A 185 7.55 -2.30 -26.40
N ASN A 186 7.85 -3.60 -26.35
CA ASN A 186 7.04 -4.56 -25.62
C ASN A 186 6.84 -4.11 -24.16
N LEU A 187 5.63 -4.32 -23.60
CA LEU A 187 5.27 -3.95 -22.23
C LEU A 187 6.29 -4.45 -21.20
N GLY A 188 6.63 -5.74 -21.23
CA GLY A 188 7.61 -6.33 -20.32
C GLY A 188 8.99 -5.68 -20.41
N MET A 189 9.45 -5.36 -21.63
CA MET A 189 10.72 -4.64 -21.83
C MET A 189 10.67 -3.22 -21.26
N THR A 190 9.59 -2.49 -21.52
CA THR A 190 9.35 -1.13 -21.02
C THR A 190 9.41 -1.10 -19.49
N VAL A 191 8.76 -2.04 -18.82
CA VAL A 191 8.81 -2.16 -17.35
C VAL A 191 10.24 -2.36 -16.87
N ASN A 192 11.00 -3.27 -17.49
CA ASN A 192 12.38 -3.53 -17.08
C ASN A 192 13.28 -2.30 -17.27
N ILE A 193 13.15 -1.57 -18.37
CA ILE A 193 13.96 -0.37 -18.64
C ILE A 193 13.65 0.74 -17.62
N VAL A 194 12.38 1.03 -17.34
CA VAL A 194 12.01 2.07 -16.37
C VAL A 194 12.50 1.72 -14.96
N MET A 195 12.34 0.45 -14.56
CA MET A 195 12.78 0.02 -13.24
C MET A 195 14.32 0.01 -13.10
N TYR A 196 15.03 -0.39 -14.16
CA TYR A 196 16.50 -0.31 -14.18
C TYR A 196 17.00 1.13 -14.17
N ASP A 197 16.40 2.04 -14.96
CA ASP A 197 16.74 3.46 -14.96
C ASP A 197 16.58 4.08 -13.56
N ARG A 198 15.48 3.73 -12.86
CA ARG A 198 15.27 4.14 -11.47
C ARG A 198 16.38 3.66 -10.55
N LEU A 199 16.75 2.38 -10.63
CA LEU A 199 17.82 1.81 -9.83
C LEU A 199 19.16 2.50 -10.15
N ALA A 200 19.50 2.66 -11.44
CA ALA A 200 20.75 3.24 -11.89
C ALA A 200 20.90 4.70 -11.42
N LYS A 201 19.85 5.51 -11.50
CA LYS A 201 19.85 6.90 -11.00
C LYS A 201 19.85 7.00 -9.48
N ALA A 202 19.34 5.98 -8.77
CA ALA A 202 19.45 5.88 -7.32
C ALA A 202 20.84 5.37 -6.86
N TRP A 203 21.54 4.60 -7.70
CA TRP A 203 22.77 3.90 -7.34
C TRP A 203 23.91 4.78 -6.79
N PRO A 204 24.19 5.98 -7.33
CA PRO A 204 25.20 6.87 -6.74
C PRO A 204 24.86 7.28 -5.29
N LYS A 205 23.57 7.34 -4.94
CA LYS A 205 23.14 7.61 -3.56
C LYS A 205 23.33 6.37 -2.67
N MET A 206 23.35 5.18 -3.25
CA MET A 206 23.54 3.89 -2.56
C MET A 206 25.02 3.49 -2.37
N GLN A 207 25.94 3.88 -3.26
CA GLN A 207 27.36 3.45 -3.22
C GLN A 207 28.14 3.88 -1.97
N PRO A 208 28.18 5.18 -1.59
CA PRO A 208 28.85 5.61 -0.35
C PRO A 208 28.27 4.97 0.91
N ARG A 209 27.07 4.38 0.81
CA ARG A 209 26.37 3.69 1.89
C ARG A 209 26.79 2.23 2.01
N LEU A 210 26.95 1.50 0.91
CA LEU A 210 27.43 0.11 0.94
C LEU A 210 28.84 0.04 1.53
N GLU A 211 29.73 0.94 1.11
CA GLU A 211 31.09 1.02 1.68
C GLU A 211 31.11 1.30 3.19
N ARG A 212 30.14 2.07 3.71
CA ARG A 212 30.01 2.34 5.15
C ARG A 212 29.47 1.13 5.92
N ILE A 213 28.57 0.36 5.34
CA ILE A 213 28.03 -0.87 5.94
C ILE A 213 29.13 -1.94 5.99
N ASP A 214 29.89 -2.11 4.91
CA ASP A 214 31.01 -3.04 4.87
C ASP A 214 32.02 -2.71 5.97
N ARG A 215 32.45 -1.45 6.08
CA ARG A 215 33.38 -1.00 7.14
C ARG A 215 32.83 -1.20 8.56
N ALA A 216 31.55 -0.95 8.80
CA ALA A 216 30.93 -1.17 10.11
C ALA A 216 30.82 -2.67 10.47
N SER A 217 30.61 -3.51 9.45
CA SER A 217 30.54 -4.97 9.62
C SER A 217 31.93 -5.59 9.84
N SER A 218 32.99 -5.02 9.25
CA SER A 218 34.38 -5.43 9.46
C SER A 218 34.96 -5.10 10.84
N HIS A 219 34.30 -4.26 11.65
CA HIS A 219 34.75 -3.91 13.00
C HIS A 219 34.00 -4.66 14.10
N THR A 220 33.05 -5.53 13.74
CA THR A 220 32.36 -6.43 14.67
C THR A 220 33.02 -7.81 14.66
N THR A 221 34.33 -7.87 14.90
CA THR A 221 34.98 -9.14 15.24
C THR A 221 34.66 -9.42 16.69
N PHE A 222 33.80 -10.41 16.94
CA PHE A 222 33.61 -10.94 18.28
C PHE A 222 34.98 -11.32 18.84
N GLY A 223 35.38 -10.67 19.94
CA GLY A 223 36.52 -11.14 20.73
C GLY A 223 36.24 -12.57 21.13
N THR A 224 36.99 -13.50 20.55
CA THR A 224 37.11 -14.86 21.08
C THR A 224 37.83 -14.73 22.42
N ASN A 225 37.07 -14.76 23.50
CA ASN A 225 37.61 -15.16 24.79
C ASN A 225 37.80 -16.67 24.74
N GLU A 226 39.03 -17.10 24.50
CA GLU A 226 39.64 -18.32 25.04
C GLU A 226 41.16 -18.28 24.82
#